data_AF-X1VI78-F1
#
_entry.id   AF-X1VI78-F1
#
_cell.length_a   1.000
_cell.length_b   1.000
_cell.length_c   1.000
_cell.angle_alpha   90.00
_cell.angle_beta   90.00
_cell.angle_gamma   90.00
#
_symmetry.space_group_name_H-M   'P 1'
#
loop_
_entity.id
_entity.type
_entity.pdbx_description
1 polymer ?
#
loop_
_entity_poly.entity_id
_entity_poly.type
_entity_poly.pdbx_seq_one_letter_code
_entity_poly.pdbx_strand_id
1 'polypeptide(L)'
;GIYGILGEFSNPGSFFPGIVGGISLILAFVAFQSIPINYGGLLLIIFGIVLLVIEIYTPTFGLLTAGGVTSLILGSFMLPKATAPFLRISLGLIISMSFATAAFFVFALSKGIKIQWKKSVTGREGLIGKVGITKTVLDPEGTIFVHGERWQASVIDEKVKEGEEVEVLEVRGLQLIVKKYKLDQLRFGDIVAISDADNSYGRSYREGAVSVGIVVHSDCVIAGHGPGVATLLTSTTSKIKFHIDTDANIANYLNIG
;
A
#
# COMPACT_ATOMS: atom_id res chain seq x y z
N GLY A 1 33.00 15.14 -20.56
CA GLY A 1 33.53 13.92 -21.19
C GLY A 1 32.47 13.26 -22.04
N ILE A 2 31.80 12.24 -21.49
CA ILE A 2 30.85 11.37 -22.20
C ILE A 2 29.75 12.16 -22.94
N TYR A 3 29.09 13.11 -22.27
CA TYR A 3 28.06 13.94 -22.90
C TYR A 3 28.55 14.81 -24.07
N GLY A 4 29.82 15.24 -24.07
CA GLY A 4 30.41 15.99 -25.19
C GLY A 4 30.61 15.11 -26.43
N ILE A 5 31.05 13.86 -26.22
CA ILE A 5 31.17 12.86 -27.29
C ILE A 5 29.79 12.47 -27.84
N LEU A 6 28.82 12.24 -26.96
CA LEU A 6 27.43 11.98 -27.37
C LEU A 6 26.84 13.16 -28.15
N GLY A 7 27.18 14.40 -27.76
CA GLY A 7 26.78 15.62 -28.45
C GLY A 7 27.32 15.70 -29.88
N GLU A 8 28.59 15.32 -30.11
CA GLU A 8 29.19 15.25 -31.45
C GLU A 8 28.55 14.16 -32.31
N PHE A 9 28.29 12.97 -31.74
CA PHE A 9 27.60 11.90 -32.48
C PHE A 9 26.16 12.24 -32.83
N SER A 10 25.49 13.03 -31.99
CA SER A 10 24.11 13.46 -32.22
C SER A 10 24.02 14.60 -33.24
N ASN A 11 25.05 15.44 -33.35
CA ASN A 11 25.12 16.55 -34.30
C ASN A 11 26.50 16.56 -34.99
N PRO A 12 26.69 15.73 -36.03
CA PRO A 12 27.97 15.60 -36.71
C PRO A 12 28.42 16.94 -37.32
N GLY A 13 29.67 17.33 -37.07
CA GLY A 13 30.27 18.54 -37.66
C GLY A 13 30.19 19.80 -36.79
N SER A 14 29.73 19.67 -35.54
CA SER A 14 29.82 20.75 -34.57
C SER A 14 31.27 20.95 -34.08
N PHE A 15 32.09 19.88 -34.07
CA PHE A 15 33.49 19.79 -33.62
C PHE A 15 33.77 20.20 -32.17
N PHE A 16 33.17 21.29 -31.70
CA PHE A 16 33.27 21.85 -30.37
C PHE A 16 32.90 20.86 -29.25
N PRO A 17 31.73 20.18 -29.27
CA PRO A 17 31.39 19.23 -28.22
C PRO A 17 32.30 18.00 -28.23
N GLY A 18 32.75 17.55 -29.41
CA GLY A 18 33.74 16.48 -29.55
C GLY A 18 35.10 16.83 -28.94
N ILE A 19 35.64 18.02 -29.22
CA ILE A 19 36.93 18.49 -28.69
C ILE A 19 36.87 18.66 -27.16
N VAL A 20 35.84 19.35 -26.65
CA VAL A 20 35.65 19.54 -25.21
C VAL A 20 35.41 18.18 -24.51
N GLY A 21 34.65 17.30 -25.15
CA GLY A 21 34.43 15.92 -24.70
C GLY A 21 35.73 15.13 -24.60
N GLY A 22 36.57 15.17 -25.64
CA GLY A 22 37.86 14.49 -25.70
C GLY A 22 38.86 15.02 -24.68
N ILE A 23 39.06 16.34 -24.60
CA ILE A 23 39.97 16.96 -23.62
C ILE A 23 39.55 16.60 -22.19
N SER A 24 38.25 16.71 -21.88
CA SER A 24 37.76 16.37 -20.53
C SER A 24 37.90 14.88 -20.19
N LEU A 25 37.84 13.98 -21.18
CA LEU A 25 38.03 12.55 -20.97
C LEU A 25 39.52 12.21 -20.73
N ILE A 26 40.43 12.83 -21.48
CA ILE A 26 41.89 12.72 -21.27
C ILE A 26 42.25 13.23 -19.88
N LEU A 27 41.76 14.40 -19.48
CA LEU A 27 42.00 14.96 -18.15
C LEU A 27 41.45 14.05 -17.03
N ALA A 28 40.29 13.42 -17.23
CA ALA A 28 39.74 12.46 -16.28
C ALA A 28 40.65 11.23 -16.12
N PHE A 29 41.19 10.68 -17.22
CA PHE A 29 42.13 9.56 -17.15
C PHE A 29 43.45 9.92 -16.46
N VAL A 30 44.01 11.11 -16.74
CA VAL A 30 45.21 11.61 -16.06
C VAL A 30 44.95 11.77 -14.56
N ALA A 31 43.78 12.28 -14.18
CA ALA A 31 43.38 12.38 -12.78
C ALA A 31 43.24 10.99 -12.13
N PHE A 32 42.56 10.04 -12.78
CA PHE A 32 42.37 8.69 -12.25
C PHE A 32 43.69 7.92 -12.07
N GLN A 33 44.64 8.07 -12.99
CA GLN A 33 45.97 7.47 -12.85
C GLN A 33 46.74 8.03 -11.64
N SER A 34 46.50 9.30 -11.30
CA SER A 34 47.21 10.01 -10.25
C SER A 34 46.59 9.84 -8.85
N ILE A 35 45.36 9.29 -8.74
CA ILE A 35 44.69 9.08 -7.45
C ILE A 35 45.13 7.73 -6.87
N PRO A 36 45.85 7.73 -5.73
CA PRO A 36 46.22 6.50 -5.05
C PRO A 36 44.96 5.90 -4.39
N ILE A 37 44.41 4.86 -5.01
CA ILE A 37 43.23 4.15 -4.50
C ILE A 37 43.59 2.83 -3.80
N ASN A 38 42.76 2.47 -2.83
CA ASN A 38 42.75 1.16 -2.22
C ASN A 38 41.78 0.24 -2.99
N TYR A 39 42.32 -0.78 -3.66
CA TYR A 39 41.51 -1.75 -4.40
C TYR A 39 40.55 -2.55 -3.51
N GLY A 40 40.86 -2.75 -2.22
CA GLY A 40 39.92 -3.38 -1.28
C GLY A 40 38.67 -2.53 -1.05
N GLY A 41 38.84 -1.21 -0.91
CA GLY A 41 37.72 -0.28 -0.80
C GLY A 41 36.89 -0.22 -2.08
N LEU A 42 37.55 -0.24 -3.24
CA LEU A 42 36.88 -0.27 -4.54
C LEU A 42 36.04 -1.54 -4.73
N LEU A 43 36.59 -2.71 -4.39
CA LEU A 43 35.88 -3.98 -4.46
C LEU A 43 34.67 -4.02 -3.54
N LEU A 44 34.79 -3.49 -2.32
CA LEU A 44 33.66 -3.38 -1.38
C LEU A 44 32.54 -2.48 -1.91
N ILE A 45 32.88 -1.37 -2.58
CA ILE A 45 31.87 -0.51 -3.23
C ILE A 45 31.15 -1.27 -4.35
N ILE A 46 31.90 -1.93 -5.24
CA ILE A 46 31.32 -2.72 -6.33
C ILE A 46 30.42 -3.81 -5.77
N PHE A 47 30.88 -4.54 -4.76
CA PHE A 47 30.10 -5.58 -4.09
C PHE A 47 28.82 -5.01 -3.47
N GLY A 48 28.90 -3.87 -2.80
CA GLY A 48 27.72 -3.21 -2.21
C GLY A 48 26.68 -2.81 -3.25
N ILE A 49 27.10 -2.31 -4.41
CA ILE A 49 26.22 -2.00 -5.54
C ILE A 49 25.56 -3.28 -6.06
N VAL A 50 26.33 -4.37 -6.23
CA VAL A 50 25.79 -5.66 -6.70
C VAL A 50 24.73 -6.20 -5.73
N LEU A 51 24.97 -6.14 -4.42
CA LEU A 51 23.97 -6.57 -3.42
C LEU A 51 22.68 -5.76 -3.51
N LEU A 52 22.77 -4.43 -3.70
CA LEU A 52 21.60 -3.58 -3.89
C LEU A 52 20.85 -3.90 -5.18
N VAL A 53 21.56 -4.19 -6.27
CA VAL A 53 20.94 -4.61 -7.54
C VAL A 53 20.23 -5.95 -7.39
N ILE A 54 20.84 -6.92 -6.69
CA ILE A 54 20.21 -8.22 -6.45
C ILE A 54 18.93 -8.08 -5.62
N GLU A 55 18.92 -7.24 -4.57
CA GLU A 55 17.72 -6.99 -3.76
C GLU A 55 16.52 -6.49 -4.60
N ILE A 56 16.76 -5.76 -5.71
CA ILE A 56 15.70 -5.30 -6.61
C ILE A 56 15.00 -6.49 -7.29
N TYR A 57 15.75 -7.53 -7.67
CA TYR A 57 15.21 -8.71 -8.35
C TYR A 57 14.73 -9.79 -7.38
N THR A 58 15.38 -9.91 -6.23
CA THR A 58 15.04 -10.87 -5.17
C THR A 58 14.88 -10.11 -3.86
N PRO A 59 13.68 -9.59 -3.55
CA PRO A 59 13.45 -8.84 -2.32
C PRO A 59 13.64 -9.74 -1.09
N THR A 60 14.82 -9.66 -0.47
CA THR A 60 15.23 -10.48 0.68
C THR A 60 14.89 -9.80 2.02
N PHE A 61 13.80 -9.04 2.05
CA PHE A 61 13.34 -8.28 3.22
C PHE A 61 14.41 -7.33 3.79
N GLY A 62 15.28 -6.78 2.95
CA GLY A 62 16.28 -5.79 3.33
C GLY A 62 17.63 -6.36 3.80
N LEU A 63 17.82 -7.68 3.80
CA LEU A 63 19.10 -8.29 4.22
C LEU A 63 20.25 -7.90 3.27
N LEU A 64 20.07 -8.01 1.95
CA LEU A 64 21.10 -7.58 1.00
C LEU A 64 21.26 -6.06 1.00
N THR A 65 20.21 -5.30 1.33
CA THR A 65 20.33 -3.85 1.50
C THR A 65 21.25 -3.51 2.67
N ALA A 66 21.06 -4.15 3.82
CA ALA A 66 21.90 -3.91 4.99
C ALA A 66 23.37 -4.22 4.66
N GLY A 67 23.63 -5.37 4.04
CA GLY A 67 24.97 -5.75 3.57
C GLY A 67 25.53 -4.80 2.52
N GLY A 68 24.71 -4.33 1.58
CA GLY A 68 25.09 -3.40 0.52
C GLY A 68 25.48 -2.03 1.07
N VAL A 69 24.66 -1.47 1.97
CA VAL A 69 24.93 -0.21 2.67
C VAL A 69 26.21 -0.33 3.50
N THR A 70 26.38 -1.37 4.31
CA THR A 70 27.60 -1.58 5.09
C THR A 70 28.83 -1.68 4.19
N SER A 71 28.74 -2.39 3.07
CA SER A 71 29.84 -2.53 2.11
C SER A 71 30.21 -1.19 1.45
N LEU A 72 29.22 -0.37 1.10
CA LEU A 72 29.44 0.98 0.55
C LEU A 72 30.11 1.91 1.57
N ILE A 73 29.70 1.85 2.84
CA ILE A 73 30.29 2.65 3.92
C ILE A 73 31.75 2.26 4.15
N LEU A 74 32.01 0.98 4.36
CA LEU A 74 33.36 0.46 4.60
C LEU A 74 34.26 0.69 3.38
N GLY A 75 33.73 0.45 2.18
CA GLY A 75 34.43 0.68 0.93
C GLY A 75 34.80 2.15 0.74
N SER A 76 33.89 3.07 1.03
CA SER A 76 34.14 4.52 0.96
C SER A 76 35.18 5.00 1.96
N PHE A 77 35.20 4.44 3.18
CA PHE A 77 36.25 4.72 4.16
C PHE A 77 37.61 4.18 3.73
N MET A 78 37.65 3.01 3.10
CA MET A 78 38.90 2.36 2.70
C MET A 78 39.47 2.90 1.39
N LEU A 79 38.64 3.49 0.51
CA LEU A 79 38.99 3.88 -0.86
C LEU A 79 40.18 4.85 -0.96
N PRO A 80 40.29 5.93 -0.16
CA PRO A 80 41.38 6.89 -0.28
C PRO A 80 42.66 6.34 0.38
N LYS A 81 43.74 6.17 -0.39
CA LYS A 81 45.09 6.08 0.22
C LYS A 81 45.59 7.50 0.44
N ALA A 82 45.54 7.99 1.68
CA ALA A 82 46.00 9.33 1.99
C ALA A 82 47.53 9.44 1.81
N THR A 83 47.98 10.00 0.68
CA THR A 83 49.41 10.26 0.41
C THR A 83 49.88 11.58 1.03
N ALA A 84 48.97 12.50 1.35
CA ALA A 84 49.29 13.75 2.03
C ALA A 84 48.17 14.22 2.99
N PRO A 85 48.49 14.96 4.07
CA PRO A 85 47.52 15.37 5.10
C PRO A 85 46.33 16.20 4.57
N PHE A 86 46.51 16.96 3.49
CA PHE A 86 45.51 17.84 2.89
C PHE A 86 44.52 17.13 1.94
N LEU A 87 44.81 15.88 1.54
CA LEU A 87 43.91 15.05 0.71
C LEU A 87 43.00 14.14 1.56
N ARG A 88 42.97 14.34 2.89
CA ARG A 88 42.11 13.59 3.78
C ARG A 88 40.67 14.06 3.62
N ILE A 89 39.81 13.19 3.09
CA ILE A 89 38.37 13.42 3.05
C ILE A 89 37.87 13.60 4.49
N SER A 90 37.06 14.63 4.73
CA SER A 90 36.55 14.90 6.08
C SER A 90 35.66 13.73 6.53
N LEU A 91 35.93 13.22 7.73
CA LEU A 91 35.16 12.13 8.32
C LEU A 91 33.66 12.46 8.37
N GLY A 92 33.34 13.75 8.62
CA GLY A 92 31.98 14.27 8.62
C GLY A 92 31.28 14.19 7.26
N LEU A 93 32.01 14.34 6.15
CA LEU A 93 31.42 14.18 4.81
C LEU A 93 31.10 12.71 4.54
N ILE A 94 32.01 11.79 4.89
CA ILE A 94 31.80 10.36 4.69
C ILE A 94 30.61 9.88 5.53
N ILE A 95 30.58 10.25 6.82
CA ILE A 95 29.49 9.87 7.73
C ILE A 95 28.16 10.47 7.27
N SER A 96 28.13 11.76 6.88
CA SER A 96 26.88 12.42 6.48
C SER A 96 26.30 11.84 5.19
N MET A 97 27.12 11.61 4.14
CA MET A 97 26.66 10.96 2.92
C MET A 97 26.21 9.52 3.16
N SER A 98 27.01 8.75 3.91
CA SER A 98 26.69 7.36 4.27
C SER A 98 25.35 7.25 4.99
N PHE A 99 25.14 8.13 5.98
CA PHE A 99 23.91 8.17 6.76
C PHE A 99 22.71 8.60 5.90
N ALA A 100 22.88 9.61 5.04
CA ALA A 100 21.82 10.05 4.14
C ALA A 100 21.38 8.94 3.18
N THR A 101 22.34 8.23 2.57
CA THR A 101 22.05 7.10 1.68
C THR A 101 21.37 5.96 2.45
N ALA A 102 21.89 5.59 3.63
CA ALA A 102 21.27 4.55 4.46
C ALA A 102 19.83 4.91 4.87
N ALA A 103 19.60 6.13 5.34
CA ALA A 103 18.29 6.60 5.76
C ALA A 103 17.27 6.60 4.60
N PHE A 104 17.69 7.02 3.40
CA PHE A 104 16.85 6.99 2.21
C PHE A 104 16.40 5.56 1.87
N PHE A 105 17.32 4.61 1.83
CA PHE A 105 16.99 3.22 1.51
C PHE A 105 16.12 2.58 2.59
N VAL A 106 16.45 2.77 3.88
CA VAL A 106 15.62 2.29 5.00
C VAL A 106 14.19 2.83 4.91
N PHE A 107 14.03 4.13 4.64
CA PHE A 107 12.72 4.75 4.48
C PHE A 107 11.95 4.16 3.29
N ALA A 108 12.59 4.04 2.12
CA ALA A 108 11.99 3.50 0.92
C ALA A 108 11.53 2.04 1.10
N LEU A 109 12.37 1.20 1.70
CA LEU A 109 12.07 -0.21 2.01
C LEU A 109 10.97 -0.35 3.05
N SER A 110 10.99 0.47 4.11
CA SER A 110 9.95 0.45 5.14
C SER A 110 8.57 0.72 4.55
N LYS A 111 8.48 1.64 3.58
CA LYS A 111 7.24 1.92 2.85
C LYS A 111 6.85 0.77 1.91
N GLY A 112 7.82 0.18 1.21
CA GLY A 112 7.59 -0.98 0.33
C GLY A 112 7.04 -2.19 1.08
N ILE A 113 7.67 -2.57 2.20
CA ILE A 113 7.22 -3.68 3.05
C ILE A 113 5.83 -3.40 3.63
N LYS A 114 5.60 -2.18 4.12
CA LYS A 114 4.29 -1.79 4.66
C LYS A 114 3.16 -1.89 3.63
N ILE A 115 3.46 -1.67 2.36
CA ILE A 115 2.50 -1.82 1.25
C ILE A 115 2.25 -3.29 0.94
N GLN A 116 3.28 -4.14 0.97
CA GLN A 116 3.10 -5.58 0.76
C GLN A 116 2.30 -6.27 1.87
N TRP A 117 2.28 -5.71 3.08
CA TRP A 117 1.50 -6.24 4.20
C TRP A 117 0.10 -5.65 4.33
N LYS A 118 -0.29 -4.70 3.47
CA LYS A 118 -1.71 -4.34 3.36
C LYS A 118 -2.45 -5.50 2.69
N LYS A 119 -3.61 -5.87 3.25
CA LYS A 119 -4.49 -6.90 2.66
C LYS A 119 -4.76 -6.56 1.19
N SER A 120 -4.75 -7.57 0.33
CA SER A 120 -5.12 -7.42 -1.09
C SER A 120 -6.54 -6.87 -1.17
N VAL A 121 -6.66 -5.63 -1.65
CA VAL A 121 -7.97 -4.98 -1.91
C VAL A 121 -8.45 -5.33 -3.33
N THR A 122 -7.70 -6.14 -4.07
CA THR A 122 -7.94 -6.50 -5.47
C THR A 122 -8.07 -8.02 -5.61
N GLY A 123 -8.95 -8.48 -6.51
CA GLY A 123 -9.15 -9.90 -6.81
C GLY A 123 -10.19 -10.61 -5.94
N ARG A 124 -10.08 -11.94 -5.83
CA ARG A 124 -11.04 -12.83 -5.16
C ARG A 124 -11.20 -12.53 -3.66
N GLU A 125 -10.11 -12.20 -2.95
CA GLU A 125 -10.19 -11.90 -1.51
C GLU A 125 -10.89 -10.56 -1.22
N GLY A 126 -10.90 -9.62 -2.18
CA GLY A 126 -11.56 -8.32 -2.05
C GLY A 126 -13.10 -8.37 -2.15
N LEU A 127 -13.66 -9.50 -2.58
CA LEU A 127 -15.11 -9.72 -2.66
C LEU A 127 -15.71 -10.15 -1.32
N ILE A 128 -14.91 -10.78 -0.44
CA ILE A 128 -15.39 -11.26 0.86
C ILE A 128 -15.77 -10.06 1.75
N GLY A 129 -16.97 -10.10 2.33
CA GLY A 129 -17.55 -9.02 3.13
C GLY A 129 -18.16 -7.87 2.31
N LYS A 130 -18.16 -7.95 0.97
CA LYS A 130 -18.87 -6.96 0.14
C LYS A 130 -20.36 -7.32 0.04
N VAL A 131 -21.18 -6.28 -0.04
CA VAL A 131 -22.63 -6.39 -0.30
C VAL A 131 -22.85 -6.29 -1.81
N GLY A 132 -23.63 -7.23 -2.34
CA GLY A 132 -24.08 -7.27 -3.73
C GLY A 132 -25.60 -7.34 -3.83
N ILE A 133 -26.14 -7.12 -5.03
CA ILE A 133 -27.57 -7.17 -5.30
C ILE A 133 -27.88 -8.42 -6.13
N THR A 134 -28.90 -9.18 -5.74
CA THR A 134 -29.33 -10.35 -6.49
C THR A 134 -29.96 -9.95 -7.82
N LYS A 135 -29.59 -10.64 -8.91
CA LYS A 135 -30.15 -10.43 -10.27
C LYS A 135 -31.07 -11.56 -10.71
N THR A 136 -31.03 -12.67 -10.00
CA THR A 136 -31.99 -13.77 -10.13
C THR A 136 -32.39 -14.19 -8.73
N VAL A 137 -33.49 -14.91 -8.61
CA VAL A 137 -33.81 -15.64 -7.37
C VAL A 137 -32.67 -16.62 -7.07
N LEU A 138 -32.21 -16.65 -5.81
CA LEU A 138 -31.23 -17.62 -5.32
C LEU A 138 -31.95 -18.75 -4.60
N ASP A 139 -31.95 -19.94 -5.19
CA ASP A 139 -32.62 -21.13 -4.65
C ASP A 139 -32.04 -22.44 -5.21
N PRO A 140 -30.94 -22.99 -4.64
CA PRO A 140 -29.95 -22.31 -3.82
C PRO A 140 -28.98 -21.47 -4.68
N GLU A 141 -28.92 -21.72 -5.99
CA GLU A 141 -28.03 -21.02 -6.93
C GLU A 141 -28.74 -19.88 -7.66
N GLY A 142 -27.96 -18.88 -8.06
CA GLY A 142 -28.43 -17.73 -8.83
C GLY A 142 -27.26 -16.85 -9.24
N THR A 143 -27.58 -15.62 -9.64
CA THR A 143 -26.59 -14.61 -10.05
C THR A 143 -26.73 -13.36 -9.21
N ILE A 144 -25.61 -12.80 -8.77
CA ILE A 144 -25.56 -11.51 -8.05
C ILE A 144 -24.71 -10.52 -8.84
N PHE A 145 -24.92 -9.24 -8.59
CA PHE A 145 -24.09 -8.16 -9.08
C PHE A 145 -23.32 -7.55 -7.92
N VAL A 146 -22.00 -7.71 -7.92
CA VAL A 146 -21.11 -7.22 -6.86
C VAL A 146 -19.85 -6.65 -7.51
N HIS A 147 -19.37 -5.52 -6.98
CA HIS A 147 -18.13 -4.89 -7.42
C HIS A 147 -18.05 -4.57 -8.94
N GLY A 148 -19.21 -4.33 -9.58
CA GLY A 148 -19.29 -3.98 -11.01
C GLY A 148 -19.40 -5.18 -11.96
N GLU A 149 -19.45 -6.41 -11.45
CA GLU A 149 -19.46 -7.65 -12.23
C GLU A 149 -20.64 -8.56 -11.83
N ARG A 150 -21.08 -9.42 -12.76
CA ARG A 150 -22.06 -10.48 -12.47
C ARG A 150 -21.32 -11.75 -12.05
N TRP A 151 -21.70 -12.28 -10.90
CA TRP A 151 -21.11 -13.48 -10.32
C TRP A 151 -22.18 -14.53 -10.07
N GLN A 152 -21.82 -15.80 -10.29
CA GLN A 152 -22.65 -16.92 -9.87
C GLN A 152 -22.55 -17.03 -8.35
N ALA A 153 -23.67 -17.22 -7.67
CA ALA A 153 -23.70 -17.30 -6.22
C ALA A 153 -24.64 -18.40 -5.75
N SER A 154 -24.35 -18.92 -4.56
CA SER A 154 -25.19 -19.87 -3.84
C SER A 154 -25.51 -19.33 -2.45
N VAL A 155 -26.77 -19.45 -2.03
CA VAL A 155 -27.20 -19.09 -0.68
C VAL A 155 -27.11 -20.27 0.29
N ILE A 156 -26.72 -20.02 1.54
CA ILE A 156 -26.66 -21.05 2.60
C ILE A 156 -27.96 -21.10 3.43
N ASP A 157 -28.54 -19.95 3.75
CA ASP A 157 -29.62 -19.85 4.75
C ASP A 157 -31.00 -20.00 4.12
N GLU A 158 -31.48 -18.92 3.49
CA GLU A 158 -32.86 -18.76 3.06
C GLU A 158 -32.94 -18.33 1.60
N LYS A 159 -34.04 -18.68 0.94
CA LYS A 159 -34.30 -18.27 -0.45
C LYS A 159 -34.32 -16.74 -0.53
N VAL A 160 -33.45 -16.18 -1.38
CA VAL A 160 -33.34 -14.73 -1.58
C VAL A 160 -34.00 -14.35 -2.89
N LYS A 161 -34.91 -13.37 -2.85
CA LYS A 161 -35.61 -12.87 -4.04
C LYS A 161 -34.68 -12.03 -4.91
N GLU A 162 -35.07 -11.81 -6.15
CA GLU A 162 -34.37 -10.87 -7.05
C GLU A 162 -34.45 -9.43 -6.50
N GLY A 163 -33.34 -8.69 -6.57
CA GLY A 163 -33.23 -7.31 -6.11
C GLY A 163 -32.87 -7.13 -4.64
N GLU A 164 -32.73 -8.20 -3.86
CA GLU A 164 -32.33 -8.12 -2.45
C GLU A 164 -30.81 -7.99 -2.29
N GLU A 165 -30.39 -7.41 -1.15
CA GLU A 165 -28.98 -7.27 -0.80
C GLU A 165 -28.45 -8.50 -0.07
N VAL A 166 -27.28 -8.96 -0.50
CA VAL A 166 -26.60 -10.14 0.04
C VAL A 166 -25.13 -9.85 0.33
N GLU A 167 -24.61 -10.42 1.42
CA GLU A 167 -23.21 -10.31 1.80
C GLU A 167 -22.45 -11.56 1.34
N VAL A 168 -21.28 -11.35 0.73
CA VAL A 168 -20.37 -12.43 0.30
C VAL A 168 -19.59 -12.95 1.51
N LEU A 169 -19.80 -14.22 1.85
CA LEU A 169 -19.11 -14.91 2.95
C LEU A 169 -17.81 -15.57 2.50
N GLU A 170 -17.84 -16.23 1.33
CA GLU A 170 -16.73 -17.03 0.83
C GLU A 170 -16.71 -17.01 -0.70
N VAL A 171 -15.52 -17.16 -1.29
CA VAL A 171 -15.33 -17.34 -2.74
C VAL A 171 -14.90 -18.79 -2.99
N ARG A 172 -15.77 -19.60 -3.60
CA ARG A 172 -15.48 -20.99 -3.98
C ARG A 172 -15.31 -21.10 -5.49
N GLY A 173 -14.08 -20.92 -5.97
CA GLY A 173 -13.77 -20.99 -7.40
C GLY A 173 -14.37 -19.82 -8.19
N LEU A 174 -15.44 -20.09 -8.96
CA LEU A 174 -16.21 -19.09 -9.71
C LEU A 174 -17.59 -18.82 -9.09
N GLN A 175 -17.90 -19.45 -7.95
CA GLN A 175 -19.15 -19.30 -7.24
C GLN A 175 -18.93 -18.56 -5.91
N LEU A 176 -19.77 -17.58 -5.62
CA LEU A 176 -19.78 -16.86 -4.36
C LEU A 176 -20.77 -17.50 -3.40
N ILE A 177 -20.35 -17.71 -2.16
CA ILE A 177 -21.24 -18.15 -1.10
C ILE A 177 -21.75 -16.91 -0.39
N VAL A 178 -23.07 -16.73 -0.38
CA VAL A 178 -23.71 -15.51 0.13
C VAL A 178 -24.75 -15.80 1.21
N LYS A 179 -25.00 -14.82 2.06
CA LYS A 179 -26.15 -14.78 2.98
C LYS A 179 -26.97 -13.51 2.77
N LYS A 180 -28.24 -13.55 3.14
CA LYS A 180 -29.10 -12.36 3.13
C LYS A 180 -28.55 -11.32 4.11
N TYR A 181 -28.45 -10.06 3.69
CA TYR A 181 -27.91 -8.99 4.54
C TYR A 181 -28.93 -8.46 5.57
N LYS A 182 -30.18 -8.97 5.53
CA LYS A 182 -31.27 -8.79 6.53
C LYS A 182 -31.59 -7.34 6.91
N LEU A 183 -31.31 -6.37 6.04
CA LEU A 183 -31.67 -4.97 6.27
C LEU A 183 -33.19 -4.76 6.39
N ASP A 184 -33.99 -5.65 5.79
CA ASP A 184 -35.45 -5.67 5.87
C ASP A 184 -35.99 -5.98 7.28
N GLN A 185 -35.15 -6.45 8.21
CA GLN A 185 -35.53 -6.75 9.58
C GLN A 185 -35.23 -5.62 10.57
N LEU A 186 -34.63 -4.51 10.11
CA LEU A 186 -34.31 -3.37 10.97
C LEU A 186 -35.57 -2.68 11.47
N ARG A 187 -35.60 -2.37 12.77
CA ARG A 187 -36.68 -1.67 13.46
C ARG A 187 -36.25 -0.25 13.81
N PHE A 188 -37.24 0.65 13.92
CA PHE A 188 -37.01 1.95 14.54
C PHE A 188 -36.44 1.78 15.93
N GLY A 189 -35.38 2.52 16.24
CA GLY A 189 -34.70 2.44 17.52
C GLY A 189 -33.62 1.36 17.63
N ASP A 190 -33.43 0.51 16.62
CA ASP A 190 -32.35 -0.48 16.65
C ASP A 190 -30.98 0.21 16.69
N ILE A 191 -30.09 -0.33 17.53
CA ILE A 191 -28.70 0.13 17.65
C ILE A 191 -27.86 -0.64 16.64
N VAL A 192 -27.23 0.07 15.71
CA VAL A 192 -26.44 -0.51 14.62
C VAL A 192 -25.00 -0.04 14.66
N ALA A 193 -24.08 -0.92 14.24
CA ALA A 193 -22.68 -0.60 14.03
C ALA A 193 -22.37 -0.58 12.53
N ILE A 194 -21.81 0.52 12.05
CA ILE A 194 -21.39 0.71 10.66
C ILE A 194 -19.87 0.59 10.61
N SER A 195 -19.40 -0.44 9.92
CA SER A 195 -17.97 -0.70 9.72
C SER A 195 -17.37 0.22 8.66
N ASP A 196 -16.11 0.60 8.85
CA ASP A 196 -15.34 1.51 8.00
C ASP A 196 -15.95 2.91 7.78
N ALA A 197 -16.81 3.34 8.71
CA ALA A 197 -17.43 4.66 8.69
C ALA A 197 -16.86 5.55 9.82
N ASP A 198 -16.29 6.69 9.43
CA ASP A 198 -15.87 7.76 10.33
C ASP A 198 -16.82 8.94 10.20
N ASN A 199 -17.55 9.20 11.29
CA ASN A 199 -18.52 10.28 11.41
C ASN A 199 -18.03 11.45 12.30
N SER A 200 -16.71 11.59 12.54
CA SER A 200 -16.17 12.55 13.53
C SER A 200 -16.44 14.01 13.17
N TYR A 201 -16.39 14.35 11.88
CA TYR A 201 -16.62 15.72 11.36
C TYR A 201 -17.61 15.75 10.19
N GLY A 202 -18.26 14.64 9.91
CA GLY A 202 -19.03 14.39 8.70
C GLY A 202 -18.89 12.93 8.27
N ARG A 203 -19.74 12.47 7.36
CA ARG A 203 -19.75 11.08 6.89
C ARG A 203 -18.59 10.82 5.94
N SER A 204 -17.65 9.95 6.34
CA SER A 204 -16.49 9.60 5.53
C SER A 204 -16.13 8.12 5.65
N TYR A 205 -15.56 7.56 4.58
CA TYR A 205 -15.02 6.21 4.60
C TYR A 205 -13.62 6.21 5.21
N ARG A 206 -13.38 5.31 6.18
CA ARG A 206 -12.07 5.11 6.80
C ARG A 206 -11.93 3.67 7.26
N GLU A 207 -11.02 2.94 6.60
CA GLU A 207 -10.70 1.54 6.94
C GLU A 207 -10.36 1.39 8.44
N GLY A 208 -11.06 0.48 9.11
CA GLY A 208 -10.92 0.18 10.53
C GLY A 208 -11.67 1.12 11.48
N ALA A 209 -12.34 2.16 10.97
CA ALA A 209 -13.24 2.99 11.76
C ALA A 209 -14.57 2.27 12.02
N VAL A 210 -15.26 2.61 13.11
CA VAL A 210 -16.58 2.08 13.44
C VAL A 210 -17.44 3.21 13.97
N SER A 211 -18.62 3.38 13.41
CA SER A 211 -19.64 4.31 13.89
C SER A 211 -20.84 3.55 14.43
N VAL A 212 -21.29 3.86 15.64
CA VAL A 212 -22.50 3.28 16.24
C VAL A 212 -23.60 4.33 16.19
N GLY A 213 -24.81 3.91 15.83
CA GLY A 213 -25.96 4.81 15.75
C GLY A 213 -27.30 4.11 15.94
N ILE A 214 -28.36 4.90 15.90
CA ILE A 214 -29.75 4.46 16.06
C ILE A 214 -30.49 4.63 14.74
N VAL A 215 -31.29 3.63 14.36
CA VAL A 215 -32.22 3.73 13.22
C VAL A 215 -33.35 4.70 13.55
N VAL A 216 -33.45 5.81 12.81
CA VAL A 216 -34.41 6.91 13.06
C VAL A 216 -35.40 7.15 11.93
N HIS A 217 -35.22 6.54 10.76
CA HIS A 217 -36.17 6.65 9.65
C HIS A 217 -36.43 5.30 8.97
N SER A 218 -37.62 5.18 8.36
CA SER A 218 -38.07 3.99 7.63
C SER A 218 -37.31 3.82 6.31
N ASP A 219 -37.46 2.66 5.67
CA ASP A 219 -36.89 2.43 4.35
C ASP A 219 -37.38 3.44 3.30
N CYS A 220 -36.58 3.67 2.26
CA CYS A 220 -36.85 4.58 1.17
C CYS A 220 -36.60 3.88 -0.17
N VAL A 221 -37.58 3.94 -1.08
CA VAL A 221 -37.51 3.28 -2.40
C VAL A 221 -36.57 3.96 -3.40
N ILE A 222 -35.94 5.07 -3.01
CA ILE A 222 -35.03 5.83 -3.88
C ILE A 222 -33.64 5.19 -3.81
N ALA A 223 -33.06 4.84 -4.96
CA ALA A 223 -31.71 4.31 -5.03
C ALA A 223 -30.69 5.21 -4.29
N GLY A 224 -29.85 4.58 -3.46
CA GLY A 224 -28.89 5.28 -2.60
C GLY A 224 -29.49 5.81 -1.27
N HIS A 225 -30.78 5.58 -1.03
CA HIS A 225 -31.42 5.80 0.26
C HIS A 225 -31.79 4.44 0.89
N GLY A 226 -31.90 4.42 2.21
CA GLY A 226 -32.23 3.27 3.03
C GLY A 226 -32.35 3.73 4.48
N PRO A 227 -32.67 2.87 5.46
CA PRO A 227 -32.94 3.27 6.84
C PRO A 227 -31.85 4.18 7.41
N GLY A 228 -32.23 5.37 7.85
CA GLY A 228 -31.25 6.37 8.26
C GLY A 228 -30.85 6.20 9.69
N VAL A 229 -29.56 6.38 9.89
CA VAL A 229 -28.90 6.16 11.16
C VAL A 229 -28.43 7.50 11.73
N ALA A 230 -28.91 7.83 12.93
CA ALA A 230 -28.38 8.92 13.73
C ALA A 230 -27.16 8.41 14.49
N THR A 231 -25.98 8.98 14.22
CA THR A 231 -24.73 8.53 14.86
C THR A 231 -24.70 8.97 16.32
N LEU A 232 -24.43 8.03 17.22
CA LEU A 232 -24.21 8.28 18.65
C LEU A 232 -22.74 8.50 18.97
N LEU A 233 -21.88 7.64 18.43
CA LEU A 233 -20.44 7.66 18.67
C LEU A 233 -19.68 7.05 17.51
N THR A 234 -18.44 7.46 17.33
CA THR A 234 -17.54 7.00 16.27
C THR A 234 -16.14 6.79 16.83
N SER A 235 -15.42 5.83 16.28
CA SER A 235 -13.98 5.69 16.49
C SER A 235 -13.27 5.63 15.15
N THR A 236 -12.23 6.44 14.99
CA THR A 236 -11.37 6.48 13.80
C THR A 236 -10.40 5.30 13.72
N THR A 237 -10.48 4.39 14.69
CA THR A 237 -9.63 3.21 14.87
C THR A 237 -10.48 2.05 15.37
N SER A 238 -9.99 0.81 15.28
CA SER A 238 -10.75 -0.41 15.65
C SER A 238 -10.88 -0.63 17.17
N LYS A 239 -11.12 0.45 17.93
CA LYS A 239 -11.29 0.41 19.39
C LYS A 239 -12.68 -0.03 19.82
N ILE A 240 -13.70 0.21 18.99
CA ILE A 240 -15.07 -0.22 19.27
C ILE A 240 -15.20 -1.69 18.85
N LYS A 241 -15.49 -2.55 19.81
CA LYS A 241 -15.89 -3.94 19.58
C LYS A 241 -17.38 -4.05 19.83
N PHE A 242 -18.10 -4.69 18.92
CA PHE A 242 -19.54 -4.91 19.01
C PHE A 242 -19.84 -6.40 18.82
N HIS A 243 -20.99 -6.82 19.31
CA HIS A 243 -21.57 -8.14 19.08
C HIS A 243 -23.02 -7.96 18.64
N ILE A 244 -23.56 -8.94 17.94
CA ILE A 244 -24.94 -8.91 17.45
C ILE A 244 -25.85 -9.33 18.61
N ASP A 245 -26.84 -8.50 18.92
CA ASP A 245 -27.87 -8.74 19.93
C ASP A 245 -29.24 -8.40 19.31
N THR A 246 -30.19 -9.33 19.40
CA THR A 246 -31.55 -9.19 18.85
C THR A 246 -32.40 -8.19 19.63
N ASP A 247 -32.05 -7.91 20.89
CA ASP A 247 -32.77 -7.01 21.78
C ASP A 247 -32.17 -5.59 21.82
N ALA A 248 -31.15 -5.33 20.99
CA ALA A 248 -30.47 -4.04 20.89
C ALA A 248 -31.35 -2.94 20.25
N ASN A 249 -32.34 -2.48 21.01
CA ASN A 249 -33.27 -1.41 20.64
C ASN A 249 -33.44 -0.43 21.80
N ILE A 250 -33.42 0.88 21.50
CA ILE A 250 -33.54 1.92 22.55
C ILE A 250 -34.84 1.82 23.36
N ALA A 251 -35.93 1.32 22.78
CA ALA A 251 -37.19 1.09 23.47
C ALA A 251 -37.01 0.19 24.70
N ASN A 252 -36.22 -0.88 24.54
CA ASN A 252 -35.94 -1.85 25.60
C ASN A 252 -35.07 -1.25 26.71
N TYR A 253 -34.12 -0.38 26.38
CA TYR A 253 -33.22 0.23 27.37
C TYR A 253 -33.86 1.40 28.11
N LEU A 254 -34.78 2.11 27.45
CA LEU A 254 -35.45 3.29 28.02
C LEU A 254 -36.82 2.97 28.64
N ASN A 255 -37.28 1.71 28.55
CA ASN A 255 -38.64 1.29 28.91
C ASN A 255 -39.72 2.13 28.20
N ILE A 256 -39.53 2.37 26.91
CA ILE A 256 -40.47 3.10 26.05
C ILE A 256 -41.04 2.09 25.06
N GLY A 257 -42.05 1.33 25.47
CA GLY A 257 -42.65 0.26 24.66
C GLY A 257 -43.86 -0.37 25.33
#